data_AF-A0A2V1BED8-F1
#
_entry.id   AF-A0A2V1BED8-F1
#
_cell.length_a   1.000
_cell.length_b   1.000
_cell.length_c   1.000
_cell.angle_alpha   90.00
_cell.angle_beta   90.00
_cell.angle_gamma   90.00
#
_symmetry.space_group_name_H-M   'P 1'
#
loop_
_entity.id
_entity.type
_entity.pdbx_description
1 polymer ?
#
loop_
_entity_poly.entity_id
_entity_poly.type
_entity_poly.pdbx_seq_one_letter_code
_entity_poly.pdbx_strand_id
1 'polypeptide(L)'
;MSDTYTRGMLFPCPLEVKRQGGDYNEAVCQLGVWSAAALEKLKILASMGRDKEMLKGFPYPGWTVVGYKWQLHISWKEDSGKVVLFGPY
;
A
#
# COMPACT_ATOMS: atom_id res chain seq x y z
N MET A 1 32.05 -10.59 -0.52
CA MET A 1 31.64 -9.47 0.36
C MET A 1 30.42 -8.84 -0.31
N SER A 2 29.21 -9.31 0.01
CA SER A 2 27.97 -8.70 -0.48
C SER A 2 27.63 -7.56 0.47
N ASP A 3 27.60 -6.33 -0.03
CA ASP A 3 27.27 -5.17 0.76
C ASP A 3 25.85 -5.29 1.35
N THR A 4 25.76 -5.18 2.67
CA THR A 4 24.55 -5.19 3.49
C THR A 4 23.55 -4.09 3.08
N TYR A 5 23.98 -3.04 2.38
CA TYR A 5 23.13 -1.93 1.94
C TYR A 5 22.42 -2.15 0.59
N THR A 6 22.73 -3.22 -0.17
CA THR A 6 22.10 -3.45 -1.47
C THR A 6 20.78 -4.25 -1.40
N ARG A 7 20.38 -4.73 -0.22
CA ARG A 7 19.07 -5.38 -0.04
C ARG A 7 17.99 -4.36 0.33
N GLY A 8 18.03 -3.17 -0.27
CA GLY A 8 16.94 -2.21 -0.22
C GLY A 8 15.74 -2.79 -0.96
N MET A 9 14.79 -3.37 -0.23
CA MET A 9 13.54 -3.83 -0.81
C MET A 9 12.81 -2.59 -1.33
N LEU A 10 12.76 -2.44 -2.65
CA LEU A 10 11.95 -1.40 -3.29
C LEU A 10 10.51 -1.60 -2.83
N PHE A 11 10.02 -0.62 -2.09
CA PHE A 11 8.69 -0.68 -1.50
C PHE A 11 7.71 0.08 -2.39
N PRO A 12 6.81 -0.61 -3.12
CA PRO A 12 5.86 0.07 -3.99
C PRO A 12 4.84 0.84 -3.14
N CYS A 13 4.72 2.15 -3.41
CA CYS A 13 3.80 3.06 -2.73
C CYS A 13 2.88 3.70 -3.79
N PRO A 14 1.57 3.41 -3.81
CA PRO A 14 0.65 4.02 -4.76
C PRO A 14 0.38 5.48 -4.45
N LEU A 15 0.17 6.26 -5.51
CA LEU A 15 -0.29 7.64 -5.45
C LEU A 15 -1.53 7.76 -6.33
N GLU A 16 -2.68 8.05 -5.72
CA GLU A 16 -3.89 8.38 -6.48
C GLU A 16 -4.11 9.87 -6.58
N VAL A 17 -4.10 10.36 -7.82
CA VAL A 17 -4.05 11.78 -8.13
C VAL A 17 -5.36 12.21 -8.79
N LYS A 18 -5.96 13.25 -8.22
CA LYS A 18 -7.11 13.96 -8.78
C LYS A 18 -6.77 15.43 -8.95
N ARG A 19 -7.39 16.05 -9.96
CA ARG A 19 -7.31 17.50 -10.18
C ARG A 19 -7.88 18.29 -9.00
N GLN A 20 -7.64 19.59 -8.96
CA GLN A 20 -8.30 20.49 -8.01
C GLN A 20 -9.83 20.40 -8.15
N GLY A 21 -10.53 20.19 -7.03
CA GLY A 21 -11.97 19.95 -7.00
C GLY A 21 -12.40 18.53 -7.41
N GLY A 22 -11.46 17.61 -7.62
CA GLY A 22 -11.77 16.19 -7.81
C GLY A 22 -12.31 15.51 -6.54
N ASP A 23 -12.95 14.37 -6.71
CA ASP A 23 -13.56 13.63 -5.61
C ASP A 23 -12.51 12.87 -4.79
N TYR A 24 -12.41 13.24 -3.51
CA TYR A 24 -11.55 12.58 -2.55
C TYR A 24 -11.97 11.13 -2.28
N ASN A 25 -13.28 10.86 -2.17
CA ASN A 25 -13.77 9.52 -1.87
C ASN A 25 -13.49 8.56 -3.04
N GLU A 26 -13.57 9.06 -4.27
CA GLU A 26 -13.16 8.32 -5.46
C GLU A 26 -11.67 7.98 -5.39
N ALA A 27 -10.81 8.94 -5.02
CA ALA A 27 -9.37 8.72 -4.88
C ALA A 27 -9.05 7.68 -3.79
N VAL A 28 -9.73 7.76 -2.62
CA VAL A 28 -9.58 6.78 -1.53
C VAL A 28 -10.05 5.40 -1.96
N CYS A 29 -11.15 5.30 -2.70
CA CYS A 29 -11.67 4.03 -3.20
C CYS A 29 -10.68 3.37 -4.17
N GLN A 30 -10.16 4.14 -5.13
CA GLN A 30 -9.14 3.66 -6.08
C GLN A 30 -7.86 3.22 -5.37
N LEU A 31 -7.39 4.01 -4.40
CA LEU A 31 -6.25 3.66 -3.57
C LEU A 31 -6.49 2.35 -2.82
N GLY A 32 -7.69 2.16 -2.25
CA GLY A 32 -8.09 0.94 -1.57
C GLY A 32 -8.09 -0.28 -2.50
N VAL A 33 -8.59 -0.15 -3.73
CA VAL A 33 -8.56 -1.22 -4.75
C VAL A 33 -7.12 -1.59 -5.09
N TRP A 34 -6.26 -0.59 -5.31
CA TRP A 34 -4.84 -0.83 -5.57
C TRP A 34 -4.16 -1.53 -4.40
N SER A 35 -4.31 -1.00 -3.18
CA SER A 35 -3.74 -1.57 -1.97
C SER A 35 -4.17 -3.03 -1.77
N ALA A 36 -5.44 -3.34 -2.03
CA ALA A 36 -5.94 -4.70 -1.89
C ALA A 36 -5.27 -5.67 -2.89
N ALA A 37 -5.14 -5.26 -4.14
CA ALA A 37 -4.44 -6.04 -5.16
C ALA A 37 -2.94 -6.20 -4.85
N ALA A 38 -2.28 -5.12 -4.41
CA ALA A 38 -0.87 -5.12 -4.05
C ALA A 38 -0.57 -6.04 -2.86
N LEU A 39 -1.36 -5.94 -1.79
CA LEU A 39 -1.23 -6.79 -0.60
C LEU A 39 -1.46 -8.27 -0.92
N GLU A 40 -2.43 -8.60 -1.79
CA GLU A 40 -2.63 -9.98 -2.24
C GLU A 40 -1.45 -10.48 -3.09
N LYS A 41 -0.94 -9.65 -4.00
CA LYS A 41 0.23 -10.00 -4.81
C LYS A 41 1.46 -10.22 -3.94
N LEU A 42 1.69 -9.38 -2.93
CA LEU A 42 2.77 -9.54 -1.96
C LEU A 42 2.61 -10.88 -1.22
N LYS A 43 1.41 -11.22 -0.74
CA LYS A 43 1.14 -12.52 -0.10
C LYS A 43 1.51 -13.70 -1.01
N ILE A 44 1.12 -13.65 -2.28
CA ILE A 44 1.49 -14.68 -3.27
C ILE A 44 3.01 -14.76 -3.42
N LEU A 45 3.70 -13.63 -3.58
CA LEU A 45 5.15 -13.59 -3.73
C LEU A 45 5.89 -14.12 -2.49
N ALA A 46 5.46 -13.75 -1.28
CA ALA A 46 6.05 -14.30 -0.06
C ALA A 46 5.79 -15.79 0.10
N SER A 47 4.64 -16.29 -0.37
CA SER A 47 4.37 -17.73 -0.36
C SER A 47 5.29 -18.53 -1.28
N MET A 48 5.82 -17.90 -2.34
CA MET A 48 6.82 -18.46 -3.25
C MET A 48 8.25 -18.34 -2.70
N GLY A 49 8.49 -17.47 -1.72
CA GLY A 49 9.76 -17.30 -1.00
C GLY A 49 9.77 -17.96 0.39
N ARG A 50 10.78 -17.64 1.21
CA ARG A 50 10.85 -18.07 2.63
C ARG A 50 10.33 -17.03 3.64
N ASP A 51 9.86 -15.86 3.19
CA ASP A 51 9.55 -14.71 4.06
C ASP A 51 8.04 -14.53 4.34
N LYS A 52 7.32 -15.63 4.63
CA LYS A 52 5.87 -15.60 4.92
C LYS A 52 5.51 -14.74 6.14
N GLU A 53 6.36 -14.73 7.15
CA GLU A 53 6.14 -13.96 8.39
C GLU A 53 6.32 -12.45 8.19
N MET A 54 7.14 -12.01 7.23
CA MET A 54 7.41 -10.59 6.99
C MET A 54 6.15 -9.82 6.55
N LEU A 55 5.21 -10.49 5.89
CA LEU A 55 4.02 -9.84 5.33
C LEU A 55 2.81 -9.83 6.27
N LYS A 56 2.85 -10.56 7.38
CA LYS A 56 1.73 -10.58 8.33
C LYS A 56 1.62 -9.23 9.02
N GLY A 57 0.48 -8.56 8.86
CA GLY A 57 0.27 -7.22 9.43
C GLY A 57 1.16 -6.13 8.79
N PHE A 58 1.71 -6.39 7.60
CA PHE A 58 2.61 -5.46 6.93
C PHE A 58 1.88 -4.14 6.58
N PRO A 59 2.38 -2.97 7.03
CA PRO A 59 1.77 -1.67 6.72
C PRO A 59 2.16 -1.23 5.30
N TYR A 60 1.17 -1.14 4.42
CA TYR A 60 1.28 -0.72 3.03
C TYR A 60 0.86 0.76 2.88
N PRO A 61 1.80 1.72 2.88
CA PRO A 61 1.49 3.14 2.68
C PRO A 61 1.02 3.44 1.26
N GLY A 62 0.16 4.45 1.14
CA GLY A 62 -0.29 5.02 -0.11
C GLY A 62 -0.77 6.45 0.07
N TRP A 63 -0.84 7.22 -1.01
CA TRP A 63 -1.22 8.62 -0.96
C TRP A 63 -2.43 8.91 -1.81
N THR A 64 -3.29 9.81 -1.33
CA THR A 64 -4.24 10.53 -2.18
C THR A 64 -3.77 11.96 -2.35
N VAL A 65 -3.77 12.46 -3.59
CA VAL A 65 -3.42 13.84 -3.95
C VAL A 65 -4.58 14.47 -4.69
N VAL A 66 -5.29 15.40 -4.06
CA VAL A 66 -6.41 16.13 -4.69
C VAL A 66 -6.05 17.61 -4.80
N GLY A 67 -5.74 18.06 -6.03
CA GLY A 67 -5.12 19.36 -6.26
C GLY A 67 -3.76 19.42 -5.58
N TYR A 68 -3.63 20.23 -4.52
CA TYR A 68 -2.40 20.38 -3.74
C TYR A 68 -2.46 19.73 -2.36
N LYS A 69 -3.55 19.01 -2.04
CA LYS A 69 -3.72 18.33 -0.77
C LYS A 69 -3.17 16.92 -0.86
N TRP A 70 -2.11 16.66 -0.12
CA TRP A 70 -1.48 15.35 0.03
C TRP A 70 -1.94 14.72 1.33
N GLN A 71 -2.41 13.48 1.26
CA GLN A 71 -2.93 12.77 2.43
C GLN A 71 -2.39 11.34 2.42
N LEU A 72 -1.75 10.96 3.52
CA LEU A 72 -1.18 9.64 3.72
C LEU A 72 -2.26 8.68 4.22
N HIS A 73 -2.24 7.47 3.68
CA HIS A 73 -3.04 6.35 4.15
C HIS A 73 -2.14 5.15 4.39
N ILE A 74 -2.48 4.35 5.40
CA ILE A 74 -1.83 3.07 5.67
C ILE A 74 -2.86 1.98 5.47
N SER A 75 -2.49 0.96 4.71
CA SER A 75 -3.33 -0.22 4.50
C SER A 75 -2.65 -1.49 4.97
N TRP A 76 -3.44 -2.46 5.41
CA TRP A 76 -2.94 -3.80 5.72
C TRP A 76 -4.05 -4.81 5.48
N LYS A 77 -3.64 -6.08 5.41
CA LYS A 77 -4.55 -7.21 5.27
C LYS A 77 -4.70 -7.91 6.61
N GLU A 78 -5.93 -8.03 7.09
CA GLU A 78 -6.25 -8.78 8.30
C GLU A 78 -6.23 -10.29 8.03
N ASP A 79 -6.17 -11.10 9.09
CA ASP A 79 -6.23 -12.57 9.01
C ASP A 79 -7.52 -13.06 8.34
N SER A 80 -8.61 -12.29 8.42
CA SER A 80 -9.89 -12.53 7.72
C SER A 80 -9.81 -12.43 6.20
N GLY A 81 -8.72 -11.85 5.67
CA GLY A 81 -8.56 -11.52 4.26
C GLY A 81 -9.13 -10.15 3.88
N LYS A 82 -9.79 -9.44 4.80
CA LYS A 82 -10.22 -8.05 4.62
C LYS A 82 -9.00 -7.14 4.53
N VAL A 83 -9.06 -6.17 3.62
CA VAL A 83 -8.07 -5.09 3.53
C VAL A 83 -8.66 -3.86 4.18
N VAL A 84 -7.91 -3.30 5.13
CA VAL A 84 -8.27 -2.06 5.82
C VAL A 84 -7.39 -0.96 5.26
N LEU A 85 -8.00 0.19 4.98
CA LEU A 85 -7.30 1.44 4.65
C LEU A 85 -7.64 2.43 5.76
N PHE A 86 -6.61 2.96 6.42
CA PHE A 86 -6.75 3.87 7.54
C PHE A 86 -6.06 5.21 7.24
N GLY A 87 -6.68 6.29 7.68
CA GLY A 87 -6.28 7.67 7.37
C GLY A 87 -7.50 8.53 7.04
N PRO A 88 -7.28 9.75 6.51
CA PRO A 88 -5.97 10.33 6.22
C PRO A 88 -5.21 10.75 7.48
N TYR A 89 -3.87 10.72 7.41
CA TYR A 89 -2.94 11.31 8.37
C TYR A 89 -2.27 12.58 7.83
#